data_AF-A0A7Y9MI36-F1
#
_entry.id   AF-A0A7Y9MI36-F1
#
_cell.length_a   1.000
_cell.length_b   1.000
_cell.length_c   1.000
_cell.angle_alpha   90.00
_cell.angle_beta   90.00
_cell.angle_gamma   90.00
#
_symmetry.space_group_name_H-M   'P 1'
#
loop_
_entity.id
_entity.type
_entity.pdbx_description
1 polymer ?
#
loop_
_entity_poly.entity_id
_entity_poly.type
_entity_poly.pdbx_seq_one_letter_code
_entity_poly.pdbx_strand_id
1 'polypeptide(L)'
;MATGSKDRASRAERERARLYQARQSFHEGQQRRRRRDNLIAGVAGGLLIAGIVAAQTAYFTVGPGVPEPAPSPTQTSVPSPTDAPAPEPTPLETTPAPSSEPSGDPSAPADQ
;
A
#
# COMPACT_ATOMS: atom_id res chain seq x y z
N MET A 1 -62.02 56.33 36.23
CA MET A 1 -62.27 55.77 34.88
C MET A 1 -60.95 55.64 34.13
N ALA A 2 -60.25 54.50 34.20
CA ALA A 2 -58.94 54.32 33.53
C ALA A 2 -58.64 52.86 33.08
N THR A 3 -59.57 51.93 33.23
CA THR A 3 -59.34 50.49 32.95
C THR A 3 -59.61 50.12 31.49
N GLY A 4 -60.57 50.77 30.82
CA GLY A 4 -60.96 50.43 29.45
C GLY A 4 -59.87 50.66 28.38
N SER A 5 -58.94 51.59 28.59
CA SER A 5 -57.82 51.81 27.66
C SER A 5 -56.80 50.67 27.72
N LYS A 6 -56.60 50.07 28.91
CA LYS A 6 -55.69 48.95 29.13
C LYS A 6 -56.25 47.65 28.54
N ASP A 7 -57.57 47.45 28.61
CA ASP A 7 -58.25 46.32 27.96
C ASP A 7 -58.25 46.44 26.43
N ARG A 8 -58.41 47.66 25.89
CA ARG A 8 -58.32 47.91 24.44
C ARG A 8 -56.89 47.71 23.93
N ALA A 9 -55.90 48.19 24.67
CA ALA A 9 -54.48 47.97 24.36
C ALA A 9 -54.12 46.48 24.39
N SER A 10 -54.55 45.73 25.41
CA SER A 10 -54.26 44.30 25.52
C SER A 10 -54.93 43.47 24.40
N ARG A 11 -56.13 43.86 23.95
CA ARG A 11 -56.77 43.26 22.76
C ARG A 11 -55.97 43.55 21.49
N ALA A 12 -55.58 44.81 21.27
CA ALA A 12 -54.80 45.21 20.10
C ALA A 12 -53.42 44.52 20.04
N GLU A 13 -52.77 44.31 21.20
CA GLU A 13 -51.51 43.56 21.29
C GLU A 13 -51.67 42.08 20.94
N ARG A 14 -52.72 41.42 21.43
CA ARG A 14 -53.01 40.01 21.09
C ARG A 14 -53.32 39.84 19.61
N GLU A 15 -54.01 40.81 19.01
CA GLU A 15 -54.37 40.80 17.60
C GLU A 15 -53.14 40.97 16.70
N ARG A 16 -52.23 41.87 17.08
CA ARG A 16 -50.91 42.00 16.46
C ARG A 16 -50.07 40.72 16.62
N ALA A 17 -50.06 40.14 17.82
CA ALA A 17 -49.31 38.91 18.10
C ALA A 17 -49.78 37.73 17.22
N ARG A 18 -51.10 37.59 16.99
CA ARG A 18 -51.64 36.56 16.08
C ARG A 18 -51.21 36.76 14.63
N LEU A 19 -51.22 38.01 14.15
CA LEU A 19 -50.74 38.33 12.80
C LEU A 19 -49.25 38.04 12.62
N TYR A 20 -48.43 38.35 13.64
CA TYR A 20 -47.00 38.02 13.61
C TYR A 20 -46.75 36.51 13.69
N GLN A 21 -47.46 35.79 14.57
CA GLN A 21 -47.35 34.34 14.66
C GLN A 21 -47.76 33.62 13.37
N ALA A 22 -48.79 34.11 12.66
CA ALA A 22 -49.20 33.53 11.38
C ALA A 22 -48.11 33.65 10.30
N ARG A 23 -47.39 34.78 10.26
CA ARG A 23 -46.28 34.96 9.32
C ARG A 23 -45.05 34.14 9.70
N GLN A 24 -44.76 34.06 11.00
CA GLN A 24 -43.66 33.27 11.54
C GLN A 24 -43.85 31.78 11.24
N SER A 25 -45.04 31.24 11.52
CA SER A 25 -45.34 29.82 11.34
C SER A 25 -45.29 29.36 9.88
N PHE A 26 -45.67 30.24 8.94
CA PHE A 26 -45.54 29.99 7.52
C PHE A 26 -44.06 29.86 7.09
N HIS A 27 -43.19 30.76 7.55
CA HIS A 27 -41.76 30.73 7.23
C HIS A 27 -41.05 29.54 7.87
N GLU A 28 -41.37 29.23 9.13
CA GLU A 28 -40.81 28.09 9.83
C GLU A 28 -41.24 26.76 9.20
N GLY A 29 -42.50 26.65 8.78
CA GLY A 29 -43.00 25.49 8.05
C GLY A 29 -42.24 25.25 6.74
N GLN A 30 -42.03 26.31 5.96
CA GLN A 30 -41.27 26.23 4.70
C GLN A 30 -39.79 25.87 4.92
N GLN A 31 -39.13 26.48 5.91
CA GLN A 31 -37.74 26.13 6.24
C GLN A 31 -37.61 24.69 6.73
N ARG A 32 -38.55 24.21 7.54
CA ARG A 32 -38.50 22.85 8.10
C ARG A 32 -38.69 21.79 7.02
N ARG A 33 -39.51 22.04 6.00
CA ARG A 33 -39.66 21.16 4.83
C ARG A 33 -38.36 21.12 4.03
N ARG A 34 -37.83 22.28 3.63
CA ARG A 34 -36.56 22.37 2.87
C ARG A 34 -35.39 21.71 3.60
N ARG A 35 -35.26 21.90 4.92
CA ARG A 35 -34.20 21.23 5.70
C ARG A 35 -34.36 19.71 5.73
N ARG A 36 -35.60 19.22 5.88
CA ARG A 36 -35.88 17.78 5.83
C ARG A 36 -35.56 17.21 4.45
N ASP A 37 -36.04 17.86 3.39
CA ASP A 37 -35.85 17.39 2.02
C ASP A 37 -34.38 17.44 1.63
N ASN A 38 -33.65 18.51 1.97
CA ASN A 38 -32.22 18.61 1.72
C ASN A 38 -31.42 17.57 2.51
N LEU A 39 -31.80 17.27 3.75
CA LEU A 39 -31.16 16.23 4.54
C LEU A 39 -31.42 14.85 3.96
N ILE A 40 -32.66 14.55 3.57
CA ILE A 40 -33.02 13.29 2.90
C ILE A 40 -32.27 13.17 1.58
N ALA A 41 -32.25 14.22 0.76
CA ALA A 41 -31.53 14.25 -0.50
C ALA A 41 -30.01 14.07 -0.30
N GLY A 42 -29.43 14.70 0.72
CA GLY A 42 -28.03 14.53 1.07
C GLY A 42 -27.69 13.11 1.51
N VAL A 43 -28.52 12.50 2.37
CA VAL A 43 -28.33 11.13 2.82
C VAL A 43 -28.53 10.13 1.67
N ALA A 44 -29.61 10.26 0.90
CA ALA A 44 -29.89 9.38 -0.23
C ALA A 44 -28.83 9.50 -1.32
N GLY A 45 -28.44 10.73 -1.68
CA GLY A 45 -27.35 10.98 -2.63
C GLY A 45 -26.01 10.47 -2.11
N GLY A 46 -25.71 10.67 -0.83
CA GLY A 46 -24.51 10.14 -0.19
C GLY A 46 -24.43 8.62 -0.22
N LEU A 47 -25.53 7.93 0.11
CA LEU A 47 -25.61 6.47 0.03
C LEU A 47 -25.47 5.95 -1.40
N LEU A 48 -26.08 6.63 -2.38
CA LEU A 48 -25.94 6.27 -3.79
C LEU A 48 -24.49 6.38 -4.26
N ILE A 49 -23.82 7.50 -3.98
CA ILE A 49 -22.41 7.70 -4.34
C ILE A 49 -21.52 6.67 -3.64
N ALA A 50 -21.71 6.46 -2.33
CA ALA A 50 -20.97 5.45 -1.58
C ALA A 50 -21.16 4.04 -2.16
N GLY A 51 -22.38 3.69 -2.57
CA GLY A 51 -22.67 2.42 -3.23
C GLY A 51 -21.97 2.27 -4.58
N ILE A 52 -21.93 3.33 -5.40
CA ILE A 52 -21.21 3.32 -6.68
C ILE A 52 -19.71 3.12 -6.46
N VAL A 53 -19.12 3.85 -5.51
CA VAL A 53 -17.69 3.72 -5.19
C VAL A 53 -17.39 2.30 -4.71
N ALA A 54 -18.18 1.76 -3.78
CA ALA A 54 -18.01 0.40 -3.29
C ALA A 54 -18.14 -0.64 -4.43
N ALA A 55 -19.08 -0.45 -5.35
CA ALA A 55 -19.25 -1.32 -6.51
C ALA A 55 -18.05 -1.25 -7.46
N GLN A 56 -17.53 -0.04 -7.75
CA GLN A 56 -16.32 0.13 -8.56
C GLN A 56 -15.12 -0.54 -7.89
N THR A 57 -14.92 -0.32 -6.59
CA THR A 57 -13.85 -0.96 -5.83
C THR A 57 -13.96 -2.48 -5.97
N ALA A 58 -15.12 -3.06 -5.66
CA ALA A 58 -15.32 -4.51 -5.78
C ALA A 58 -15.05 -5.03 -7.21
N TYR A 59 -15.50 -4.31 -8.23
CA TYR A 59 -15.30 -4.65 -9.64
C TYR A 59 -13.83 -4.74 -10.03
N PHE A 60 -13.00 -3.80 -9.55
CA PHE A 60 -11.58 -3.73 -9.88
C PHE A 60 -10.67 -4.51 -8.92
N THR A 61 -11.16 -4.91 -7.74
CA THR A 61 -10.35 -5.67 -6.76
C THR A 61 -10.60 -7.16 -6.77
N VAL A 62 -11.84 -7.59 -6.99
CA VAL A 62 -12.24 -9.01 -6.96
C VAL A 62 -13.06 -9.41 -8.19
N GLY A 63 -13.61 -8.43 -8.90
CA GLY A 63 -14.43 -8.63 -10.09
C GLY A 63 -13.63 -8.76 -11.39
N PRO A 64 -14.34 -8.77 -12.53
CA PRO A 64 -13.73 -9.00 -13.85
C PRO A 64 -12.89 -7.81 -14.35
N GLY A 65 -12.83 -6.70 -13.61
CA GLY A 65 -11.95 -5.58 -13.90
C GLY A 65 -10.54 -5.72 -13.33
N VAL A 66 -10.24 -6.79 -12.59
CA VAL A 66 -8.90 -7.01 -12.01
C VAL A 66 -7.86 -7.13 -13.15
N PRO A 67 -6.79 -6.32 -13.13
CA PRO A 67 -5.75 -6.40 -14.15
C PRO A 67 -5.02 -7.74 -14.08
N GLU A 68 -4.62 -8.27 -15.25
CA GLU A 68 -3.89 -9.53 -15.34
C GLU A 68 -2.55 -9.43 -14.57
N PRO A 69 -2.17 -10.45 -13.78
CA PRO A 69 -0.91 -10.43 -13.04
C PRO A 69 0.28 -10.28 -13.98
N ALA A 70 1.20 -9.36 -13.67
CA ALA A 70 2.45 -9.24 -14.40
C ALA A 70 3.28 -10.54 -14.26
N PRO A 71 3.99 -10.97 -15.31
CA PRO A 71 4.82 -12.17 -15.25
C PRO A 71 5.93 -12.00 -14.20
N SER A 72 6.14 -13.04 -13.38
CA SER A 72 7.26 -13.07 -12.44
C SER A 72 8.61 -13.05 -13.17
N PRO A 73 9.63 -12.33 -12.66
CA PRO A 73 10.94 -12.34 -13.28
C PRO A 73 11.57 -13.73 -13.21
N THR A 74 11.95 -14.27 -14.36
CA THR A 74 12.73 -15.50 -14.43
C THR A 74 14.12 -15.25 -13.86
N GLN A 75 14.52 -16.04 -12.86
CA GLN A 75 15.89 -16.01 -12.37
C GLN A 75 16.81 -16.62 -13.45
N THR A 76 17.63 -15.78 -14.09
CA THR A 76 18.71 -16.26 -14.96
C THR A 76 19.85 -16.75 -14.08
N SER A 77 20.08 -18.06 -14.08
CA SER A 77 21.28 -18.66 -13.48
C SER A 77 22.51 -18.21 -14.25
N VAL A 78 23.40 -17.48 -13.58
CA VAL A 78 24.73 -17.14 -14.10
C VAL A 78 25.57 -18.43 -14.09
N PRO A 79 26.26 -18.79 -15.19
CA PRO A 79 27.13 -19.96 -15.18
C PRO A 79 28.25 -19.76 -14.14
N SER A 80 28.54 -20.81 -13.37
CA SER A 80 29.71 -20.83 -12.50
C SER A 80 30.97 -20.60 -13.34
N PRO A 81 31.95 -19.81 -12.87
CA PRO A 81 33.23 -19.73 -13.56
C PRO A 81 33.81 -21.14 -13.71
N THR A 82 34.20 -21.50 -14.92
CA THR A 82 35.01 -22.69 -15.19
C THR A 82 36.36 -22.47 -14.54
N ASP A 83 36.75 -23.36 -13.61
CA ASP A 83 38.10 -23.37 -13.07
C ASP A 83 39.10 -23.47 -14.23
N ALA A 84 40.00 -22.48 -14.31
CA ALA A 84 41.10 -22.50 -15.24
C ALA A 84 41.94 -23.77 -14.97
N PRO A 85 42.47 -24.44 -16.01
CA PRO A 85 43.28 -25.63 -15.80
C PRO A 85 44.46 -25.30 -14.88
N ALA A 86 44.59 -26.07 -13.80
CA ALA A 86 45.77 -26.03 -12.95
C ALA A 86 47.02 -26.27 -13.81
N PRO A 87 48.13 -25.54 -13.60
CA PRO A 87 49.36 -25.81 -14.33
C PRO A 87 49.77 -27.27 -14.11
N GLU A 88 50.13 -27.96 -15.21
CA GLU A 88 50.68 -29.32 -15.17
C GLU A 88 51.82 -29.41 -14.16
N PRO A 89 51.86 -30.43 -13.28
CA PRO A 89 53.05 -30.68 -12.49
C PRO A 89 54.19 -31.01 -13.45
N THR A 90 55.25 -30.21 -13.41
CA THR A 90 56.53 -30.52 -14.06
C THR A 90 56.95 -31.93 -13.65
N PRO A 91 57.19 -32.87 -14.58
CA PRO A 91 57.68 -34.20 -14.23
C PRO A 91 59.03 -34.10 -13.50
N LEU A 92 59.06 -34.52 -12.24
CA LEU A 92 60.30 -34.92 -11.58
C LEU A 92 60.56 -36.38 -11.94
N GLU A 93 61.42 -36.61 -12.93
CA GLU A 93 62.01 -37.92 -13.22
C GLU A 93 63.52 -37.71 -13.44
N THR A 94 64.46 -38.52 -12.97
CA THR A 94 64.50 -39.66 -12.03
C THR A 94 65.99 -39.78 -11.73
N THR A 95 66.43 -39.61 -10.47
CA THR A 95 67.79 -40.02 -10.07
C THR A 95 67.69 -41.49 -9.64
N PRO A 96 68.23 -42.46 -10.41
CA PRO A 96 68.29 -43.82 -9.90
C PRO A 96 69.30 -43.85 -8.74
N ALA A 97 68.84 -44.34 -7.60
CA ALA A 97 69.67 -44.63 -6.45
C ALA A 97 70.80 -45.61 -6.85
N PRO A 98 72.08 -45.35 -6.51
CA PRO A 98 73.12 -46.35 -6.68
C PRO A 98 72.93 -47.42 -5.61
N SER A 99 72.52 -48.62 -6.05
CA SER A 99 72.60 -49.84 -5.26
C SER A 99 74.05 -50.27 -5.19
N SER A 100 74.64 -50.22 -4.00
CA SER A 100 75.95 -50.77 -3.64
C SER A 100 75.97 -52.29 -3.74
N GLU A 101 77.08 -52.88 -4.23
CA GLU A 101 77.98 -53.87 -3.56
C GLU A 101 78.98 -54.52 -4.58
N PRO A 102 80.05 -55.23 -4.17
CA PRO A 102 81.41 -54.70 -3.94
C PRO A 102 82.50 -55.39 -4.79
N SER A 103 83.71 -54.80 -4.92
CA SER A 103 85.00 -55.52 -4.93
C SER A 103 86.16 -54.66 -5.44
N GLY A 104 87.23 -54.59 -4.65
CA GLY A 104 88.59 -54.37 -5.15
C GLY A 104 89.29 -53.10 -4.67
N ASP A 105 89.70 -53.07 -3.40
CA ASP A 105 90.96 -52.44 -2.96
C ASP A 105 92.05 -53.55 -3.09
N PRO A 106 93.36 -53.31 -3.41
CA PRO A 106 94.17 -52.21 -2.84
C PRO A 106 95.30 -51.61 -3.71
N SER A 107 95.93 -50.57 -3.14
CA SER A 107 97.27 -49.98 -3.43
C SER A 107 97.25 -48.73 -4.32
N ALA A 108 97.33 -47.49 -3.80
CA ALA A 108 98.45 -46.81 -3.12
C ALA A 108 99.72 -46.66 -4.00
N PRO A 109 100.62 -45.66 -3.77
CA PRO A 109 100.56 -44.41 -2.99
C PRO A 109 100.89 -43.17 -3.87
N ALA A 110 100.40 -41.96 -3.55
CA ALA A 110 101.10 -40.90 -2.80
C ALA A 110 102.54 -40.62 -3.25
N ASP A 111 102.76 -39.44 -3.82
CA ASP A 111 103.86 -38.50 -3.49
C ASP A 111 103.68 -37.26 -4.40
N GLN A 112 103.37 -36.11 -3.79
CA GLN A 112 104.30 -35.01 -3.53
C GLN A 112 104.51 -34.12 -4.76
#